data_AF-A0A1H7NLV2-F1
#
_entry.id   AF-A0A1H7NLV2-F1
#
_cell.length_a   1.000
_cell.length_b   1.000
_cell.length_c   1.000
_cell.angle_alpha   90.00
_cell.angle_beta   90.00
_cell.angle_gamma   90.00
#
_symmetry.space_group_name_H-M   'P 1'
#
loop_
_entity.id
_entity.type
_entity.pdbx_description
1 polymer ?
#
loop_
_entity_poly.entity_id
_entity_poly.type
_entity_poly.pdbx_seq_one_letter_code
_entity_poly.pdbx_strand_id
1 'polypeptide(L)'
;MYPRRITNNDNIINSKDLLARIHWLEEQLNYRCSDEYSEELKTLRAFVENIEAVASVFTYERGSDLIRDSYLQEYIKAMEGSDATDASGLALSPVDFNGVVYWLRDAS
;
A
#
# COMPACT_ATOMS: atom_id res chain seq x y z
N MET A 1 -14.87 -13.41 -4.38
CA MET A 1 -13.70 -13.05 -5.20
C MET A 1 -12.53 -12.89 -4.23
N TYR A 2 -11.38 -13.53 -4.48
CA TYR A 2 -10.25 -13.52 -3.53
C TYR A 2 -9.44 -12.22 -3.68
N PRO A 3 -8.94 -11.62 -2.58
CA PRO A 3 -8.07 -10.46 -2.68
C PRO A 3 -6.83 -10.80 -3.50
N ARG A 4 -6.48 -9.92 -4.45
CA ARG A 4 -5.30 -10.10 -5.30
C ARG A 4 -4.04 -10.15 -4.43
N ARG A 5 -3.07 -10.98 -4.83
CA ARG A 5 -1.71 -10.97 -4.26
C ARG A 5 -1.07 -9.59 -4.43
N ILE A 6 -0.47 -9.07 -3.36
CA ILE A 6 0.21 -7.78 -3.36
C ILE A 6 1.72 -8.02 -3.32
N THR A 7 2.45 -7.33 -4.18
CA THR A 7 3.91 -7.40 -4.24
C THR A 7 4.50 -6.02 -4.45
N ASN A 8 5.80 -5.86 -4.22
CA ASN A 8 6.53 -4.61 -4.48
C ASN A 8 6.76 -4.30 -5.98
N ASN A 9 6.06 -5.02 -6.87
CA ASN A 9 6.04 -4.75 -8.30
C ASN A 9 4.83 -3.90 -8.71
N ASP A 10 3.80 -3.80 -7.87
CA ASP A 10 2.61 -3.02 -8.17
C ASP A 10 2.93 -1.53 -8.07
N ASN A 11 2.59 -0.75 -9.10
CA ASN A 11 2.88 0.70 -9.15
C ASN A 11 2.07 1.49 -8.11
N ILE A 12 0.88 1.02 -7.79
CA ILE A 12 -0.03 1.61 -6.81
C ILE A 12 -0.56 0.47 -5.95
N ILE A 13 -0.49 0.63 -4.63
CA ILE A 13 -1.08 -0.28 -3.65
C ILE A 13 -2.09 0.52 -2.84
N ASN A 14 -3.34 0.06 -2.77
CA ASN A 14 -4.33 0.67 -1.92
C ASN A 14 -4.27 0.09 -0.49
N SER A 15 -4.29 0.93 0.53
CA SER A 15 -4.17 0.49 1.92
C SER A 15 -5.34 -0.40 2.39
N LYS A 16 -6.55 -0.25 1.81
CA LYS A 16 -7.68 -1.15 2.10
C LYS A 16 -7.47 -2.53 1.51
N ASP A 17 -6.98 -2.58 0.27
CA ASP A 17 -6.70 -3.85 -0.40
C ASP A 17 -5.56 -4.60 0.30
N LEU A 18 -4.57 -3.86 0.83
CA LEU A 18 -3.51 -4.40 1.66
C LEU A 18 -4.06 -5.09 2.92
N LEU A 19 -4.90 -4.41 3.70
CA LEU A 19 -5.51 -5.01 4.88
C LEU A 19 -6.43 -6.18 4.53
N ALA A 20 -7.22 -6.07 3.47
CA ALA A 20 -8.07 -7.15 3.01
C ALA A 20 -7.26 -8.40 2.63
N ARG A 21 -6.09 -8.21 2.01
CA ARG A 21 -5.18 -9.31 1.67
C ARG A 21 -4.56 -9.94 2.92
N ILE A 22 -4.11 -9.13 3.88
CA ILE A 22 -3.56 -9.61 5.16
C ILE A 22 -4.60 -10.45 5.91
N HIS A 23 -5.81 -9.93 6.11
CA HIS A 23 -6.88 -10.66 6.79
C HIS A 23 -7.21 -11.98 6.08
N TRP A 24 -7.29 -11.96 4.75
CA TRP A 24 -7.54 -13.19 3.99
C TRP A 24 -6.41 -14.23 4.17
N LEU A 25 -5.15 -13.81 4.18
CA LEU A 25 -4.01 -14.70 4.43
C LEU A 25 -4.06 -15.32 5.83
N GLU A 26 -4.39 -14.51 6.85
CA GLU A 26 -4.58 -14.99 8.23
C GLU A 26 -5.69 -16.05 8.31
N GLU A 27 -6.82 -15.81 7.67
CA GLU A 27 -7.91 -16.79 7.58
C GLU A 27 -7.46 -18.07 6.87
N GLN A 28 -6.77 -17.96 5.73
CA GLN A 28 -6.31 -19.13 4.98
C GLN A 28 -5.32 -19.98 5.78
N LEU A 29 -4.39 -19.33 6.48
CA LEU A 29 -3.37 -20.00 7.29
C LEU A 29 -3.96 -20.70 8.52
N ASN A 30 -5.10 -20.23 9.01
CA ASN A 30 -5.83 -20.92 10.08
C ASN A 30 -6.42 -22.26 9.63
N TYR A 31 -6.71 -22.42 8.34
CA TYR A 31 -7.28 -23.65 7.78
C TYR A 31 -6.26 -24.55 7.06
N ARG A 32 -5.12 -24.00 6.62
CA ARG A 32 -4.12 -24.71 5.82
C ARG A 32 -2.71 -24.22 6.13
N CYS A 33 -1.75 -25.13 6.24
CA CYS A 33 -0.34 -24.75 6.28
C CYS A 33 0.15 -24.48 4.84
N SER A 34 0.62 -23.26 4.59
CA SER A 34 1.19 -22.84 3.31
C SER A 34 2.38 -21.92 3.56
N ASP A 35 3.58 -22.37 3.17
CA ASP A 35 4.80 -21.58 3.32
C ASP A 35 4.73 -20.31 2.48
N GLU A 36 4.17 -20.39 1.27
CA GLU A 36 3.99 -19.23 0.39
C GLU A 36 3.11 -18.15 1.04
N TYR A 37 1.98 -18.55 1.65
CA TYR A 37 1.08 -17.60 2.31
C TYR A 37 1.69 -17.05 3.60
N SER A 38 2.47 -17.86 4.31
CA SER A 38 3.17 -17.44 5.54
C SER A 38 4.23 -16.38 5.23
N GLU A 39 5.04 -16.60 4.19
CA GLU A 39 6.06 -15.63 3.76
C GLU A 39 5.43 -14.36 3.17
N GLU A 40 4.34 -14.48 2.40
CA GLU A 40 3.58 -13.32 1.93
C GLU A 40 3.05 -12.51 3.12
N LEU A 41 2.38 -13.15 4.07
CA LEU A 41 1.82 -12.48 5.25
C LEU A 41 2.90 -11.78 6.07
N LYS A 42 4.04 -12.44 6.29
CA LYS A 42 5.19 -11.85 6.99
C LYS A 42 5.71 -10.60 6.28
N THR A 43 5.83 -10.66 4.97
CA THR A 43 6.30 -9.52 4.16
C THR A 43 5.30 -8.36 4.21
N LEU A 44 4.00 -8.64 4.08
CA LEU A 44 2.95 -7.61 4.14
C LEU A 44 2.81 -6.99 5.53
N ARG A 45 2.99 -7.76 6.61
CA ARG A 45 3.01 -7.21 7.98
C ARG A 45 4.19 -6.28 8.22
N ALA A 46 5.39 -6.66 7.78
CA ALA A 46 6.56 -5.76 7.87
C ALA A 46 6.33 -4.46 7.08
N PHE A 47 5.66 -4.54 5.93
CA PHE A 47 5.28 -3.35 5.18
C PHE A 47 4.26 -2.48 5.94
N VAL A 48 3.24 -3.08 6.56
CA VAL A 48 2.28 -2.37 7.42
C VAL A 48 2.97 -1.66 8.59
N GLU A 49 3.93 -2.30 9.26
CA GLU A 49 4.70 -1.66 10.34
C GLU A 49 5.43 -0.39 9.86
N ASN A 50 6.00 -0.43 8.65
CA ASN A 50 6.63 0.74 8.04
C ASN A 50 5.61 1.84 7.69
N ILE A 51 4.40 1.46 7.26
CA ILE A 51 3.31 2.40 7.00
C ILE A 51 2.88 3.07 8.32
N GLU A 52 2.65 2.29 9.37
CA GLU A 52 2.18 2.78 10.68
C GLU A 52 3.17 3.76 11.34
N ALA A 53 4.46 3.68 11.01
CA ALA A 53 5.47 4.62 11.48
C ALA A 53 5.28 6.06 10.94
N VAL A 54 4.57 6.21 9.82
CA VAL A 54 4.35 7.51 9.15
C VAL A 54 2.87 7.84 8.91
N ALA A 55 1.98 6.86 9.07
CA ALA A 55 0.57 6.97 8.77
C ALA A 55 -0.24 7.67 9.87
N SER A 56 -1.36 8.24 9.46
CA SER A 56 -2.43 8.66 10.37
C SER A 56 -3.38 7.48 10.67
N VAL A 57 -4.15 7.60 11.75
CA VAL A 57 -5.19 6.62 12.12
C VAL A 57 -6.19 6.38 10.99
N PHE A 58 -6.39 7.38 10.11
CA PHE A 58 -7.34 7.31 9.00
C PHE A 58 -6.79 6.71 7.71
N THR A 59 -5.49 6.38 7.63
CA THR A 59 -4.82 5.92 6.39
C THR A 59 -5.49 4.68 5.79
N TYR A 60 -5.91 3.74 6.64
CA TYR A 60 -6.59 2.53 6.20
C TYR A 60 -8.10 2.73 5.99
N GLU A 61 -8.74 3.56 6.82
CA GLU A 61 -10.18 3.86 6.68
C GLU A 61 -10.50 4.60 5.39
N ARG A 62 -9.61 5.50 4.96
CA ARG A 62 -9.76 6.24 3.69
C ARG A 62 -9.39 5.35 2.51
N GLY A 63 -8.43 4.45 2.66
CA GLY A 63 -7.87 3.69 1.54
C GLY A 63 -6.85 4.54 0.79
N SER A 64 -5.87 5.08 1.51
CA SER A 64 -4.77 5.83 0.91
C SER A 64 -3.98 4.98 -0.09
N ASP A 65 -3.50 5.64 -1.14
CA ASP A 65 -2.62 5.04 -2.13
C ASP A 65 -1.17 5.10 -1.66
N LEU A 66 -0.46 3.99 -1.84
CA LEU A 66 1.00 3.90 -1.79
C LEU A 66 1.50 3.84 -3.22
N ILE A 67 2.21 4.89 -3.64
CA ILE A 67 2.69 5.04 -5.02
C ILE A 67 4.16 4.69 -5.09
N ARG A 68 4.53 3.73 -5.93
CA ARG A 68 5.93 3.34 -6.12
C ARG A 68 6.75 4.55 -6.60
N ASP A 69 7.94 4.75 -6.04
CA ASP A 69 8.83 5.87 -6.38
C ASP A 69 9.07 6.00 -7.89
N SER A 70 9.36 4.87 -8.55
CA SER A 70 9.59 4.82 -10.00
C SER A 70 8.37 5.14 -10.88
N TYR A 71 7.18 5.27 -10.29
CA TYR A 71 5.92 5.61 -10.96
C TYR A 71 5.34 6.95 -10.48
N LEU A 72 5.99 7.60 -9.50
CA LEU A 72 5.45 8.78 -8.85
C LEU A 72 5.24 9.94 -9.83
N GLN A 73 6.18 10.15 -10.76
CA GLN A 73 6.07 11.24 -11.74
C GLN A 73 4.90 11.03 -12.70
N GLU A 74 4.70 9.80 -13.17
CA GLU A 74 3.58 9.42 -14.01
C GLU A 74 2.25 9.58 -13.27
N TYR A 75 2.20 9.19 -12.00
CA TYR A 75 1.04 9.37 -11.14
C TYR A 75 0.66 10.84 -10.97
N ILE A 76 1.64 11.70 -10.63
CA ILE A 76 1.40 13.15 -10.46
C ILE A 76 0.89 13.76 -11.77
N LYS A 77 1.53 13.48 -12.91
CA LYS A 77 1.09 13.99 -14.23
C LYS A 77 -0.33 13.55 -14.58
N ALA A 78 -0.68 12.29 -14.28
CA ALA A 78 -2.03 11.79 -14.50
C ALA A 78 -3.06 12.53 -13.63
N MET A 79 -2.66 12.90 -12.40
CA MET A 79 -3.50 13.67 -11.49
C MET A 79 -3.69 15.13 -11.93
N GLU A 80 -2.61 15.81 -12.35
CA GLU A 80 -2.63 17.19 -12.85
C GLU A 80 -3.52 17.37 -14.09
N GLY A 81 -3.63 16.34 -14.93
CA GLY A 81 -4.53 16.32 -16.08
C GLY A 81 -6.02 16.11 -15.74
N SER A 82 -6.34 15.75 -14.49
CA SER A 82 -7.68 15.35 -14.06
C SER A 82 -8.37 16.33 -13.11
N ASP A 83 -7.64 17.16 -12.35
CA ASP A 83 -8.17 18.33 -11.63
C ASP A 83 -6.99 19.20 -11.14
N ALA A 84 -6.79 20.36 -11.74
CA ALA A 84 -5.58 21.18 -11.62
C ALA A 84 -5.48 21.99 -10.31
N THR A 85 -6.01 21.49 -9.18
CA THR A 85 -6.08 22.31 -7.95
C THR A 85 -5.28 21.79 -6.74
N ASP A 86 -4.87 20.52 -6.68
CA ASP A 86 -4.33 19.96 -5.41
C ASP A 86 -3.02 19.15 -5.50
N ALA A 87 -2.33 19.10 -6.65
CA ALA A 87 -1.08 18.33 -6.76
C ALA A 87 0.09 18.89 -5.91
N SER A 88 0.09 20.20 -5.65
CA SER A 88 1.15 20.88 -4.89
C SER A 88 1.03 20.75 -3.36
N GLY A 89 -0.01 20.09 -2.85
CA GLY A 89 -0.31 19.95 -1.42
C GLY A 89 -0.25 18.52 -0.88
N LEU A 90 0.11 17.53 -1.70
CA LEU A 90 0.14 16.13 -1.27
C LEU A 90 1.28 15.90 -0.26
N ALA A 91 0.90 15.64 1.00
CA ALA A 91 1.82 15.11 1.98
C ALA A 91 2.18 13.67 1.57
N LEU A 92 3.42 13.49 1.13
CA LEU A 92 3.97 12.20 0.72
C LEU A 92 5.00 11.75 1.74
N SER A 93 4.73 10.62 2.38
CA SER A 93 5.64 10.02 3.35
C SER A 93 6.29 8.76 2.76
N PRO A 94 7.62 8.63 2.77
CA PRO A 94 8.29 7.46 2.21
C PRO A 94 8.08 6.24 3.12
N VAL A 95 7.86 5.10 2.49
CA VAL A 95 7.67 3.79 3.13
C VAL A 95 8.46 2.75 2.36
N ASP A 96 9.25 1.93 3.07
CA ASP A 96 9.96 0.81 2.45
C ASP A 96 9.06 -0.42 2.32
N PHE A 97 9.03 -1.01 1.13
CA PHE A 97 8.45 -2.32 0.87
C PHE A 97 9.51 -3.27 0.29
N ASN A 98 10.24 -3.94 1.19
CA ASN A 98 11.26 -4.92 0.83
C ASN A 98 12.34 -4.32 -0.09
N GLY A 99 12.87 -3.14 0.28
CA GLY A 99 13.88 -2.42 -0.48
C GLY A 99 13.35 -1.55 -1.62
N VAL A 100 12.04 -1.51 -1.86
CA VAL A 100 11.40 -0.63 -2.84
C VAL A 100 10.66 0.49 -2.11
N VAL A 101 10.96 1.72 -2.45
CA VAL A 101 10.31 2.90 -1.84
C VAL A 101 8.93 3.12 -2.46
N TYR A 102 7.95 3.26 -1.58
CA TYR A 102 6.60 3.73 -1.87
C TYR A 102 6.35 5.06 -1.16
N TRP A 103 5.60 5.94 -1.80
CA TRP A 103 5.15 7.21 -1.24
C TRP A 103 3.72 7.05 -0.79
N LEU A 104 3.51 7.03 0.52
CA LEU A 104 2.18 7.06 1.11
C LEU A 104 1.57 8.43 0.87
N ARG A 105 0.43 8.45 0.20
CA ARG A 105 -0.40 9.65 0.06
C ARG A 105 -1.25 9.84 1.30
N ASP A 106 -0.89 10.80 2.13
CA ASP A 106 -1.81 11.29 3.14
C ASP A 106 -2.87 12.14 2.47
N ALA A 107 -4.13 11.71 2.62
CA ALA A 107 -5.24 12.60 2.43
C ALA A 107 -5.32 13.45 3.70
N SER A 108 -4.80 14.68 3.65
CA SER A 108 -5.14 15.72 4.63
C SER A 108 -6.64 16.02 4.54
#